data_AF-A0A1N6RR01-F1
#
_entry.id   AF-A0A1N6RR01-F1
#
_cell.length_a   1.000
_cell.length_b   1.000
_cell.length_c   1.000
_cell.angle_alpha   90.00
_cell.angle_beta   90.00
_cell.angle_gamma   90.00
#
_symmetry.space_group_name_H-M   'P 1'
#
loop_
_entity.id
_entity.type
_entity.pdbx_description
1 polymer ?
#
loop_
_entity_poly.entity_id
_entity_poly.type
_entity_poly.pdbx_seq_one_letter_code
_entity_poly.pdbx_strand_id
1 'polypeptide(L)'
;MSDTSFKNIKLNLGHDFEKNTKGSIIGADQYKPDISIINSKEKVVCVIESSSTGDRKVHIGEMFQSHKFYCDQETTGDLIISLAGNSKNSPRPDTSYKYLKPYFDFIKKESKFGLKRVYLIEQDDFMKLQNGGVKLLGEKFINKCTTLD
;
A
#
# COMPACT_ATOMS: atom_id res chain seq x y z
N MET A 1 -1.14 11.60 -12.94
CA MET A 1 -1.68 10.36 -13.54
C MET A 1 -3.15 10.26 -13.18
N SER A 2 -4.01 9.70 -14.04
CA SER A 2 -5.41 9.45 -13.67
C SER A 2 -5.52 8.19 -12.82
N ASP A 3 -6.58 8.11 -12.02
CA ASP A 3 -6.90 6.94 -11.19
C ASP A 3 -6.97 5.63 -12.02
N THR A 4 -7.66 5.67 -13.17
CA THR A 4 -7.75 4.55 -14.11
C THR A 4 -6.38 4.12 -14.64
N SER A 5 -5.47 5.06 -14.89
CA SER A 5 -4.12 4.74 -15.34
C SER A 5 -3.29 4.07 -14.25
N PHE A 6 -3.41 4.52 -13.00
CA PHE A 6 -2.73 3.91 -11.87
C PHE A 6 -3.20 2.47 -11.63
N LYS A 7 -4.51 2.26 -11.61
CA LYS A 7 -5.10 0.91 -11.45
C LYS A 7 -4.69 -0.08 -12.54
N ASN A 8 -4.28 0.40 -13.72
CA ASN A 8 -3.89 -0.44 -14.84
C ASN A 8 -2.38 -0.65 -15.00
N ILE A 9 -1.56 -0.24 -14.02
CA ILE A 9 -0.13 -0.51 -14.03
C ILE A 9 0.13 -2.02 -14.08
N LYS A 10 1.09 -2.44 -14.92
CA LYS A 10 1.59 -3.81 -14.93
C LYS A 10 2.55 -3.98 -13.76
N LEU A 11 2.16 -4.78 -12.78
CA LEU A 11 3.00 -5.10 -11.62
C LEU A 11 3.86 -6.34 -11.92
N ASN A 12 5.15 -6.29 -11.60
CA ASN A 12 5.96 -7.50 -11.54
C ASN A 12 5.81 -8.13 -10.15
N LEU A 13 4.87 -9.08 -10.04
CA LEU A 13 4.58 -9.78 -8.78
C LEU A 13 5.65 -10.82 -8.39
N GLY A 14 6.50 -11.24 -9.32
CA GLY A 14 7.35 -12.41 -9.13
C GLY A 14 6.54 -13.71 -9.02
N HIS A 15 7.11 -14.73 -8.37
CA HIS A 15 6.48 -16.06 -8.24
C HIS A 15 5.64 -16.24 -6.98
N ASP A 16 5.73 -15.30 -6.03
CA ASP A 16 5.12 -15.43 -4.70
C ASP A 16 3.65 -14.94 -4.67
N PHE A 17 3.23 -14.20 -5.70
CA PHE A 17 1.85 -13.73 -5.83
C PHE A 17 1.23 -14.21 -7.14
N GLU A 18 -0.03 -14.57 -7.05
CA GLU A 18 -0.74 -15.25 -8.14
C GLU A 18 -1.44 -14.24 -9.04
N LYS A 19 -2.10 -13.25 -8.45
CA LYS A 19 -2.89 -12.25 -9.18
C LYS A 19 -3.02 -10.95 -8.41
N ASN A 20 -3.50 -9.93 -9.11
CA ASN A 20 -3.97 -8.69 -8.51
C ASN A 20 -5.40 -8.39 -8.94
N THR A 21 -6.11 -7.59 -8.15
CA THR A 21 -7.42 -7.03 -8.49
C THR A 21 -7.32 -5.52 -8.53
N LYS A 22 -8.18 -4.87 -9.32
CA LYS A 22 -8.14 -3.43 -9.58
C LYS A 22 -9.42 -2.80 -9.09
N GLY A 23 -9.37 -2.00 -8.03
CA GLY A 23 -10.54 -1.34 -7.45
C GLY A 23 -11.66 -2.31 -7.09
N SER A 24 -11.33 -3.54 -6.66
CA SER A 24 -12.31 -4.55 -6.28
C SER A 24 -12.61 -4.46 -4.80
N ILE A 25 -13.87 -4.76 -4.44
CA ILE A 25 -14.27 -4.84 -3.04
C ILE A 25 -13.61 -6.07 -2.40
N ILE A 26 -13.01 -5.86 -1.23
CA ILE A 26 -12.47 -6.89 -0.36
C ILE A 26 -13.09 -6.74 1.04
N GLY A 27 -13.24 -7.85 1.76
CA GLY A 27 -13.80 -7.86 3.11
C GLY A 27 -15.32 -7.61 3.16
N ALA A 28 -15.89 -7.76 4.35
CA ALA A 28 -17.32 -7.60 4.58
C ALA A 28 -17.75 -6.13 4.70
N ASP A 29 -16.82 -5.22 4.98
CA ASP A 29 -17.03 -3.78 5.17
C ASP A 29 -16.91 -2.98 3.86
N GLN A 30 -16.87 -3.68 2.73
CA GLN A 30 -16.78 -3.10 1.39
C GLN A 30 -15.51 -2.26 1.16
N TYR A 31 -14.40 -2.58 1.85
CA TYR A 31 -13.12 -1.93 1.59
C TYR A 31 -12.72 -2.13 0.12
N LYS A 32 -12.28 -1.04 -0.54
CA LYS A 32 -12.05 -1.02 -1.98
C LYS A 32 -10.72 -0.34 -2.30
N PRO A 33 -9.58 -1.02 -2.05
CA PRO A 33 -8.28 -0.48 -2.38
C PRO A 33 -8.10 -0.32 -3.89
N ASP A 34 -7.19 0.56 -4.30
CA ASP A 34 -6.89 0.75 -5.71
C ASP A 34 -6.38 -0.55 -6.35
N ILE A 35 -5.49 -1.27 -5.67
CA ILE A 35 -5.02 -2.59 -6.08
C ILE A 35 -4.93 -3.52 -4.86
N SER A 36 -5.39 -4.76 -4.99
CA SER A 36 -5.10 -5.83 -4.03
C SER A 36 -4.23 -6.90 -4.66
N ILE A 37 -3.26 -7.44 -3.91
CA ILE A 37 -2.36 -8.52 -4.32
C ILE A 37 -2.74 -9.80 -3.58
N ILE A 38 -2.97 -10.86 -4.34
CA ILE A 38 -3.43 -12.15 -3.83
C ILE A 38 -2.32 -13.19 -4.00
N ASN A 39 -2.01 -13.91 -2.92
CA ASN A 39 -1.03 -15.00 -2.93
C ASN A 39 -1.64 -16.33 -3.42
N SER A 40 -0.80 -17.35 -3.56
CA SER A 40 -1.21 -18.71 -3.99
C SER A 40 -2.17 -19.44 -3.05
N LYS A 41 -2.49 -18.86 -1.89
CA LYS A 41 -3.47 -19.37 -0.92
C LYS A 41 -4.79 -18.60 -1.00
N GLU A 42 -4.99 -17.82 -2.06
CA GLU A 42 -6.16 -16.96 -2.26
C GLU A 42 -6.37 -15.95 -1.12
N LYS A 43 -5.28 -15.52 -0.47
CA LYS A 43 -5.30 -14.48 0.56
C LYS A 43 -4.77 -13.18 -0.01
N VAL A 44 -5.47 -12.08 0.27
CA VAL A 44 -4.95 -10.73 0.05
C VAL A 44 -3.80 -10.50 1.03
N VAL A 45 -2.60 -10.24 0.52
CA VAL A 45 -1.36 -10.08 1.29
C VAL A 45 -0.74 -8.70 1.17
N CYS A 46 -1.17 -7.92 0.18
CA CYS A 46 -0.77 -6.54 0.03
C CYS A 46 -1.91 -5.75 -0.61
N VAL A 47 -2.10 -4.52 -0.15
CA VAL A 47 -2.96 -3.54 -0.81
C VAL A 47 -2.12 -2.33 -1.21
N ILE A 48 -2.48 -1.69 -2.32
CA ILE A 48 -1.80 -0.52 -2.85
C ILE A 48 -2.83 0.58 -3.00
N GLU A 49 -2.53 1.75 -2.47
CA GLU A 49 -3.34 2.97 -2.61
C GLU A 49 -2.49 4.06 -3.27
N SER A 50 -3.07 4.77 -4.24
CA SER A 50 -2.47 5.98 -4.79
C SER A 50 -3.07 7.20 -4.12
N SER A 51 -2.21 8.04 -3.52
CA SER A 51 -2.67 9.26 -2.86
C SER A 51 -2.01 10.50 -3.45
N SER A 52 -2.82 11.43 -3.95
CA SER A 52 -2.35 12.72 -4.49
C SER A 52 -2.41 13.87 -3.48
N THR A 53 -2.94 13.62 -2.30
CA THR A 53 -3.15 14.63 -1.26
C THR A 53 -2.11 14.52 -0.15
N GLY A 54 -1.62 15.65 0.33
CA GLY A 54 -0.82 15.74 1.56
C GLY A 54 -1.66 15.72 2.84
N ASP A 55 -2.98 15.56 2.74
CA ASP A 55 -3.86 15.44 3.92
C ASP A 55 -3.60 14.11 4.66
N ARG A 56 -2.95 14.23 5.81
CA ARG A 56 -2.62 13.10 6.68
C ARG A 56 -3.82 12.23 7.04
N LYS A 57 -5.03 12.81 7.11
CA LYS A 57 -6.24 12.07 7.50
C LYS A 57 -6.56 10.96 6.50
N VAL A 58 -6.27 11.20 5.22
CA VAL A 58 -6.49 10.22 4.15
C VAL A 58 -5.56 9.02 4.34
N HIS A 59 -4.25 9.25 4.48
CA HIS A 59 -3.28 8.17 4.67
C HIS A 59 -3.52 7.39 5.96
N ILE A 60 -3.92 8.09 7.04
CA ILE A 60 -4.31 7.43 8.30
C ILE A 60 -5.54 6.54 8.06
N GLY A 61 -6.55 7.03 7.32
CA GLY A 61 -7.73 6.26 6.97
C GLY A 61 -7.40 4.98 6.18
N GLU A 62 -6.59 5.09 5.12
CA GLU A 62 -6.10 3.96 4.31
C GLU A 62 -5.38 2.91 5.18
N MET A 63 -4.55 3.37 6.13
CA MET A 63 -3.84 2.51 7.06
C MET A 63 -4.79 1.77 8.02
N PHE A 64 -5.79 2.44 8.59
CA PHE A 64 -6.75 1.80 9.48
C PHE A 64 -7.69 0.84 8.75
N GLN A 65 -8.13 1.18 7.53
CA GLN A 65 -8.97 0.30 6.70
C GLN A 65 -8.24 -0.99 6.35
N SER A 66 -7.00 -0.89 5.86
CA SER A 66 -6.18 -2.07 5.55
C SER A 66 -5.84 -2.90 6.79
N HIS A 67 -5.49 -2.26 7.92
CA HIS A 67 -5.25 -2.97 9.19
C HIS A 67 -6.49 -3.75 9.64
N LYS A 68 -7.65 -3.10 9.67
CA LYS A 68 -8.91 -3.73 10.04
C LYS A 68 -9.23 -4.91 9.13
N PHE A 69 -9.12 -4.73 7.81
CA PHE A 69 -9.33 -5.80 6.84
C PHE A 69 -8.46 -7.03 7.16
N TYR A 70 -7.16 -6.84 7.39
CA TYR A 70 -6.26 -7.94 7.71
C TYR A 70 -6.56 -8.59 9.07
N CYS A 71 -6.99 -7.82 10.07
CA CYS A 71 -7.47 -8.34 11.35
C CYS A 71 -8.72 -9.21 11.17
N ASP A 72 -9.71 -8.75 10.41
CA ASP A 72 -10.95 -9.51 10.13
C ASP A 72 -10.68 -10.80 9.37
N GLN A 73 -9.62 -10.83 8.56
CA GLN A 73 -9.17 -12.01 7.81
C GLN A 73 -8.19 -12.90 8.60
N GLU A 74 -7.90 -12.56 9.85
CA GLU A 74 -6.92 -13.24 10.71
C GLU A 74 -5.57 -13.47 10.01
N THR A 75 -5.10 -12.45 9.29
CA THR A 75 -3.85 -12.51 8.53
C THR A 75 -2.99 -11.28 8.79
N THR A 76 -1.76 -11.31 8.29
CA THR A 76 -0.93 -10.12 8.18
C THR A 76 -0.68 -9.79 6.72
N GLY A 77 -0.58 -8.50 6.41
CA GLY A 77 -0.31 -8.03 5.07
C GLY A 77 0.34 -6.65 5.04
N ASP A 78 0.81 -6.26 3.87
CA ASP A 78 1.49 -5.00 3.65
C ASP A 78 0.55 -3.95 3.05
N LEU A 79 0.81 -2.67 3.32
CA LEU A 79 0.20 -1.54 2.60
C LEU A 79 1.29 -0.80 1.84
N ILE A 80 1.04 -0.49 0.57
CA ILE A 80 1.87 0.42 -0.22
C ILE A 80 1.07 1.68 -0.48
N ILE A 81 1.59 2.85 -0.09
CA ILE A 81 1.01 4.14 -0.44
C ILE A 81 1.92 4.80 -1.49
N SER A 82 1.41 4.87 -2.72
CA SER A 82 2.04 5.57 -3.84
C SER A 82 1.67 7.05 -3.77
N LEU A 83 2.64 7.88 -3.37
CA LEU A 83 2.46 9.31 -3.12
C LEU A 83 2.62 10.10 -4.42
N ALA A 84 1.50 10.53 -5.01
CA ALA A 84 1.48 11.30 -6.25
C ALA A 84 1.71 12.79 -5.98
N GLY A 85 2.82 13.34 -6.49
CA GLY A 85 3.23 14.70 -6.16
C GLY A 85 3.44 15.64 -7.33
N ASN A 86 2.49 16.54 -7.61
CA ASN A 86 2.63 17.58 -8.64
C ASN A 86 2.42 19.02 -8.11
N SER A 87 2.32 19.22 -6.79
CA SER A 87 1.95 20.50 -6.18
C SER A 87 2.79 20.85 -4.94
N LYS A 88 2.68 22.10 -4.47
CA LYS A 88 3.36 22.57 -3.25
C LYS A 88 2.97 21.78 -1.99
N ASN A 89 1.75 21.27 -1.93
CA ASN A 89 1.21 20.49 -0.80
C ASN A 89 1.20 18.98 -1.07
N SER A 90 2.00 18.54 -2.03
CA SER A 90 2.05 17.13 -2.38
C SER A 90 2.59 16.26 -1.25
N PRO A 91 2.06 15.05 -1.11
CA PRO A 91 2.54 14.12 -0.09
C PRO A 91 4.00 13.77 -0.35
N ARG A 92 4.78 13.65 0.73
CA ARG A 92 6.19 13.28 0.68
C ARG A 92 6.44 12.12 1.62
N PRO A 93 7.28 11.13 1.26
CA PRO A 93 7.53 9.96 2.10
C PRO A 93 7.90 10.31 3.55
N ASP A 94 8.82 11.25 3.77
CA ASP A 94 9.27 11.63 5.13
C ASP A 94 8.16 12.29 5.97
N THR A 95 7.32 13.11 5.35
CA THR A 95 6.21 13.78 6.04
C THR A 95 5.10 12.78 6.36
N SER A 96 4.73 11.94 5.39
CA SER A 96 3.75 10.86 5.60
C SER A 96 4.23 9.87 6.65
N TYR A 97 5.53 9.52 6.68
CA TYR A 97 6.13 8.69 7.72
C TYR A 97 5.90 9.27 9.12
N LYS A 98 6.23 10.55 9.32
CA LYS A 98 6.05 11.23 10.62
C LYS A 98 4.58 11.26 11.05
N TYR A 99 3.66 11.40 10.11
CA TYR A 99 2.23 11.40 10.41
C TYR A 99 1.68 10.02 10.72
N LEU A 100 2.16 8.97 10.05
CA LEU A 100 1.65 7.61 10.21
C LEU A 100 2.29 6.85 11.37
N LYS A 101 3.59 7.09 11.67
CA LYS A 101 4.34 6.31 12.67
C LYS A 101 3.64 6.17 14.02
N PRO A 102 3.09 7.23 14.66
CA PRO A 102 2.44 7.07 15.96
C PRO A 102 1.21 6.15 15.91
N TYR A 103 0.46 6.18 14.81
CA TYR A 103 -0.72 5.34 14.62
C TYR A 103 -0.34 3.92 14.23
N PHE A 104 0.70 3.75 13.41
CA PHE A 104 1.26 2.44 13.10
C PHE A 104 1.72 1.72 14.38
N ASP A 105 2.44 2.43 15.26
CA ASP A 105 2.90 1.90 16.54
C ASP A 105 1.75 1.56 17.49
N PHE A 106 0.65 2.31 17.41
CA PHE A 106 -0.57 2.01 18.15
C PHE A 106 -1.22 0.72 17.66
N ILE A 107 -1.51 0.59 16.36
CA ILE A 107 -2.21 -0.59 15.82
C ILE A 107 -1.40 -1.89 15.94
N LYS A 108 -0.06 -1.81 15.91
CA LYS A 108 0.82 -2.97 16.08
C LYS A 108 0.80 -3.56 17.49
N LYS A 109 0.38 -2.79 18.50
CA LYS A 109 0.23 -3.26 19.88
C LYS A 109 -1.11 -3.96 20.13
N GLU A 110 -2.13 -3.61 19.36
CA GLU A 110 -3.51 -4.07 19.58
C GLU A 110 -3.76 -5.49 19.05
N SER A 111 -3.04 -5.94 18.02
CA SER A 111 -3.30 -7.23 17.38
C SER A 111 -2.03 -7.91 16.85
N LYS A 112 -2.03 -9.25 16.89
CA LYS A 112 -1.03 -10.09 16.21
C LYS A 112 -1.28 -10.22 14.70
N PHE A 113 -2.51 -9.94 14.28
CA PHE A 113 -2.94 -9.84 12.88
C PHE A 113 -3.00 -8.35 12.48
N GLY A 114 -3.23 -8.07 11.21
CA GLY A 114 -3.32 -6.70 10.72
C GLY A 114 -2.16 -6.29 9.81
N LEU A 115 -1.89 -4.99 9.75
CA LEU A 115 -0.76 -4.47 9.00
C LEU A 115 0.58 -4.99 9.55
N LYS A 116 1.36 -5.59 8.65
CA LYS A 116 2.73 -6.00 8.90
C LYS A 116 3.67 -4.82 8.72
N ARG A 117 3.62 -4.16 7.56
CA ARG A 117 4.43 -2.99 7.18
C ARG A 117 3.61 -2.01 6.35
N VAL A 118 4.08 -0.77 6.31
CA VAL A 118 3.60 0.24 5.36
C VAL A 118 4.80 0.77 4.57
N TYR A 119 4.69 0.74 3.25
CA TYR A 119 5.70 1.24 2.32
C TYR A 119 5.22 2.54 1.69
N LEU A 120 5.96 3.62 1.91
CA LEU A 120 5.72 4.92 1.32
C LEU A 120 6.70 5.13 0.17
N ILE A 121 6.19 5.44 -1.02
CA ILE A 121 7.01 5.62 -2.21
C ILE A 121 6.47 6.76 -3.05
N GLU A 122 7.34 7.59 -3.62
CA GLU A 122 6.91 8.57 -4.62
C GLU A 122 6.36 7.86 -5.85
N GLN A 123 5.24 8.33 -6.38
CA GLN A 123 4.58 7.66 -7.50
C GLN A 123 5.50 7.53 -8.72
N ASP A 124 6.31 8.54 -9.01
CA ASP A 124 7.25 8.48 -10.14
C ASP A 124 8.29 7.37 -9.98
N ASP A 125 8.77 7.15 -8.76
CA ASP A 125 9.70 6.07 -8.45
C ASP A 125 9.01 4.71 -8.48
N PHE A 126 7.79 4.60 -7.95
CA PHE A 126 6.96 3.41 -8.10
C PHE A 126 6.81 3.02 -9.57
N MET A 127 6.46 3.99 -10.42
CA MET A 127 6.30 3.79 -11.86
C MET A 127 7.59 3.37 -12.54
N LYS A 128 8.72 4.04 -12.26
CA LYS A 128 10.03 3.67 -12.82
C LYS A 128 10.39 2.23 -12.47
N LEU A 129 10.15 1.80 -11.23
CA LEU A 129 10.43 0.44 -10.79
C LEU A 129 9.54 -0.58 -11.51
N GLN A 130 8.23 -0.36 -11.59
CA GLN A 130 7.32 -1.30 -12.24
C GLN A 130 7.56 -1.37 -13.75
N ASN A 131 7.79 -0.24 -14.42
CA ASN A 131 8.14 -0.21 -15.85
C ASN A 131 9.51 -0.86 -16.12
N GLY A 132 10.45 -0.75 -15.18
CA GLY A 132 11.74 -1.44 -15.23
C GLY A 132 11.67 -2.94 -14.89
N GLY A 133 10.48 -3.48 -14.64
CA GLY A 133 10.30 -4.89 -14.29
C GLY A 133 10.84 -5.26 -12.91
N VAL A 134 10.98 -4.30 -11.99
CA VAL A 134 11.42 -4.59 -10.62
C VAL A 134 10.33 -5.34 -9.87
N LYS A 135 10.68 -6.47 -9.27
CA LYS A 135 9.78 -7.28 -8.45
C LYS A 135 9.20 -6.45 -7.30
N LEU A 136 7.88 -6.41 -7.19
CA LEU A 136 7.14 -5.77 -6.11
C LEU A 136 7.55 -6.41 -4.78
N LEU A 137 7.82 -5.57 -3.77
CA LEU A 137 8.35 -5.99 -2.45
C LEU A 137 9.69 -6.77 -2.52
N GLY A 138 10.39 -6.76 -3.66
CA GLY A 138 11.77 -7.20 -3.76
C GLY A 138 12.74 -6.16 -3.16
N GLU A 139 13.98 -6.56 -2.93
CA GLU A 139 15.01 -5.70 -2.30
C GLU A 139 15.15 -4.33 -2.97
N LYS A 140 15.25 -4.29 -4.30
CA LYS A 140 15.33 -3.03 -5.07
C LYS A 140 14.11 -2.11 -4.87
N PHE A 141 12.93 -2.69 -4.68
CA PHE A 141 11.71 -1.93 -4.41
C PHE A 141 11.74 -1.38 -2.99
N ILE A 142 12.01 -2.24 -2.00
CA ILE A 142 12.04 -1.88 -0.59
C ILE A 142 13.08 -0.79 -0.32
N ASN A 143 14.27 -0.88 -0.93
CA ASN A 143 15.34 0.11 -0.78
C ASN A 143 14.95 1.52 -1.29
N LYS A 144 13.87 1.62 -2.07
CA LYS A 144 13.35 2.88 -2.60
C LYS A 144 12.20 3.43 -1.75
N CYS A 145 11.67 2.65 -0.82
CA CYS A 145 10.56 3.04 0.04
C CYS A 145 11.04 3.58 1.39
N THR A 146 10.32 4.57 1.91
CA THR A 146 10.32 4.84 3.35
C THR A 146 9.38 3.83 4.02
N THR A 147 9.89 3.04 4.96
CA THR A 147 9.16 1.90 5.52
C THR A 147 8.77 2.13 6.98
N LEU A 148 7.57 1.72 7.34
CA LEU A 148 7.07 1.55 8.70
C LEU A 148 7.00 0.05 8.99
N ASP A 149 7.73 -0.45 9.99
CA ASP A 149 7.85 -1.88 10.33
C ASP A 149 7.73 -2.19 11.83
#